data_AF-L7MGZ6-F1
#
_entry.id   AF-L7MGZ6-F1
#
_cell.length_a   1.000
_cell.length_b   1.000
_cell.length_c   1.000
_cell.angle_alpha   90.00
_cell.angle_beta   90.00
_cell.angle_gamma   90.00
#
_symmetry.space_group_name_H-M   'P 1'
#
loop_
_entity.id
_entity.type
_entity.pdbx_description
1 polymer ?
#
loop_
_entity_poly.entity_id
_entity_poly.type
_entity_poly.pdbx_seq_one_letter_code
_entity_poly.pdbx_strand_id
1 'polypeptide(L)'
;RNLESTQDETSCPFRCSWAGSRREKKTEKPDWAVESKFGNYQNAWKSLKADFTSVYYLATVTYDNDPVWGPNFTCLTVQATSMSEPEKRIQAVFTYKDDHLQTRKSEENVFAVKMYDYNKENAITYQTHKGNLTDVLAFSDGESCDIYYVPATEKNGEGYELWVTNVKNIKPCCQFIFDYFTKDLKARKVYTEDCDK
;
A
#
# COMPACT_ATOMS: atom_id res chain seq x y z
N ARG A 1 59.20 7.53 -34.10
CA ARG A 1 59.15 8.96 -33.70
C ARG A 1 57.66 9.31 -33.70
N ASN A 2 56.97 9.37 -32.55
CA ASN A 2 56.91 10.51 -31.60
C ASN A 2 56.49 11.80 -32.35
N LEU A 3 55.42 12.55 -32.02
CA LEU A 3 54.61 12.77 -30.80
C LEU A 3 53.27 13.50 -31.12
N GLU A 4 52.29 13.35 -30.21
CA GLU A 4 51.38 14.35 -29.57
C GLU A 4 50.49 15.32 -30.40
N SER A 5 49.15 15.31 -30.20
CA SER A 5 48.34 16.14 -29.27
C SER A 5 48.22 17.60 -29.73
N THR A 6 47.03 18.18 -29.95
CA THR A 6 46.12 18.67 -28.89
C THR A 6 44.67 18.81 -29.37
N GLN A 7 43.73 18.60 -28.43
CA GLN A 7 42.36 19.09 -28.48
C GLN A 7 42.35 20.62 -28.27
N ASP A 8 41.44 21.33 -28.94
CA ASP A 8 41.05 22.68 -28.52
C ASP A 8 39.52 22.84 -28.60
N GLU A 9 38.93 23.00 -27.43
CA GLU A 9 37.52 23.26 -27.16
C GLU A 9 37.30 24.77 -27.08
N THR A 10 36.69 25.39 -28.09
CA THR A 10 36.00 26.70 -27.97
C THR A 10 34.96 26.77 -29.11
N SER A 11 33.71 27.21 -28.99
CA SER A 11 32.92 27.77 -27.89
C SER A 11 31.45 27.70 -28.34
N CYS A 12 30.54 27.10 -27.55
CA CYS A 12 29.09 27.19 -27.79
C CYS A 12 28.51 28.28 -26.87
N PRO A 13 27.93 29.37 -27.38
CA PRO A 13 27.63 30.58 -26.61
C PRO A 13 26.25 30.54 -25.92
N PHE A 14 25.84 29.39 -25.40
CA PHE A 14 24.62 29.28 -24.59
C PHE A 14 24.90 28.45 -23.33
N ARG A 15 25.15 29.15 -22.22
CA ARG A 15 25.07 28.57 -20.88
C ARG A 15 23.62 28.13 -20.63
N CYS A 16 23.28 26.89 -20.95
CA CYS A 16 22.19 26.20 -20.29
C CYS A 16 22.63 25.93 -18.84
N SER A 17 22.33 26.86 -17.94
CA SER A 17 22.35 26.57 -16.51
C SER A 17 21.29 25.51 -16.24
N TRP A 18 21.71 24.25 -16.15
CA TRP A 18 20.92 23.19 -15.57
C TRP A 18 20.81 23.44 -14.06
N ALA A 19 19.95 24.40 -13.70
CA ALA A 19 19.31 24.36 -12.40
C ALA A 19 18.34 23.17 -12.47
N GLY A 20 18.83 22.00 -12.07
CA GLY A 20 18.00 20.84 -11.82
C GLY A 20 17.02 21.16 -10.71
N SER A 21 15.90 21.79 -11.07
CA SER A 21 14.70 21.77 -10.26
C SER A 21 14.35 20.31 -10.09
N ARG A 22 14.58 19.76 -8.88
CA ARG A 22 13.89 18.55 -8.45
C ARG A 22 12.41 18.87 -8.55
N ARG A 23 11.77 18.54 -9.68
CA ARG A 23 10.34 18.31 -9.67
C ARG A 23 10.15 17.13 -8.73
N GLU A 24 9.64 17.39 -7.53
CA GLU A 24 8.99 16.35 -6.76
C GLU A 24 8.06 15.62 -7.72
N LYS A 25 8.29 14.32 -7.87
CA LYS A 25 7.47 13.46 -8.71
C LYS A 25 6.11 13.42 -8.00
N LYS A 26 5.22 14.35 -8.35
CA LYS A 26 3.86 14.41 -7.82
C LYS A 26 3.27 13.04 -8.07
N THR A 27 2.99 12.28 -7.00
CA THR A 27 2.41 10.95 -7.09
C THR A 27 1.15 11.09 -7.92
N GLU A 28 1.13 10.43 -9.08
CA GLU A 28 0.02 10.57 -10.00
C GLU A 28 -1.22 10.01 -9.31
N LYS A 29 -2.27 10.83 -9.26
CA LYS A 29 -3.51 10.50 -8.56
C LYS A 29 -4.27 9.47 -9.41
N PRO A 30 -4.58 8.27 -8.87
CA PRO A 30 -5.29 7.25 -9.64
C PRO A 30 -6.71 7.70 -10.06
N ASP A 31 -7.21 7.19 -11.19
CA ASP A 31 -8.52 7.58 -11.74
C ASP A 31 -9.70 7.26 -10.81
N TRP A 32 -9.56 6.26 -9.93
CA TRP A 32 -10.55 5.91 -8.92
C TRP A 32 -10.53 6.83 -7.68
N ALA A 33 -9.53 7.71 -7.54
CA ALA A 33 -9.39 8.61 -6.41
C ALA A 33 -10.29 9.86 -6.55
N VAL A 34 -11.58 9.68 -6.76
CA VAL A 34 -12.55 10.78 -6.93
C VAL A 34 -13.59 10.75 -5.81
N GLU A 35 -13.39 11.54 -4.75
CA GLU A 35 -14.23 11.55 -3.54
C GLU A 35 -15.73 11.73 -3.87
N SER A 36 -16.06 12.64 -4.79
CA SER A 36 -17.46 12.94 -5.14
C SER A 36 -18.18 11.77 -5.84
N LYS A 37 -17.44 10.82 -6.43
CA LYS A 37 -18.01 9.65 -7.10
C LYS A 37 -17.88 8.37 -6.26
N PHE A 38 -16.71 8.17 -5.65
CA PHE A 38 -16.33 6.90 -5.03
C PHE A 38 -16.14 6.99 -3.52
N GLY A 39 -16.22 8.17 -2.91
CA GLY A 39 -15.95 8.38 -1.48
C GLY A 39 -16.82 7.55 -0.52
N ASN A 40 -18.01 7.12 -0.95
CA ASN A 40 -18.86 6.21 -0.17
C ASN A 40 -18.25 4.80 0.01
N TYR A 41 -17.35 4.41 -0.87
CA TYR A 41 -16.63 3.13 -0.85
C TYR A 41 -15.19 3.28 -0.34
N GLN A 42 -14.81 4.44 0.19
CA GLN A 42 -13.43 4.78 0.51
C GLN A 42 -13.33 5.42 1.91
N ASN A 43 -14.12 4.94 2.85
CA ASN A 43 -14.09 5.39 4.24
C ASN A 43 -13.08 4.56 5.03
N ALA A 44 -11.82 5.03 5.08
CA ALA A 44 -10.72 4.33 5.73
C ALA A 44 -10.97 4.14 7.23
N TRP A 45 -11.59 5.12 7.90
CA TRP A 45 -11.91 4.96 9.32
C TRP A 45 -12.93 3.84 9.57
N LYS A 46 -13.93 3.69 8.69
CA LYS A 46 -14.87 2.58 8.80
C LYS A 46 -14.17 1.23 8.62
N SER A 47 -13.24 1.12 7.66
CA SER A 47 -12.44 -0.10 7.45
C SER A 47 -11.60 -0.44 8.68
N LEU A 48 -10.79 0.50 9.21
CA LEU A 48 -9.96 0.23 10.41
C LEU A 48 -10.77 -0.22 11.63
N LYS A 49 -12.00 0.27 11.80
CA LYS A 49 -12.86 -0.16 12.91
C LYS A 49 -13.31 -1.62 12.78
N ALA A 50 -13.39 -2.15 11.55
CA ALA A 50 -13.76 -3.53 11.33
C ALA A 50 -12.72 -4.50 11.91
N ASP A 51 -11.42 -4.13 11.88
CA ASP A 51 -10.31 -4.90 12.46
C ASP A 51 -10.45 -5.15 13.97
N PHE A 52 -11.27 -4.37 14.67
CA PHE A 52 -11.55 -4.58 16.10
C PHE A 52 -12.55 -5.71 16.35
N THR A 53 -13.41 -5.98 15.37
CA THR A 53 -14.48 -6.98 15.47
C THR A 53 -14.25 -8.22 14.63
N SER A 54 -13.25 -8.19 13.75
CA SER A 54 -12.95 -9.28 12.82
C SER A 54 -11.46 -9.31 12.51
N VAL A 55 -10.92 -10.50 12.31
CA VAL A 55 -9.59 -10.67 11.75
C VAL A 55 -9.68 -10.46 10.24
N TYR A 56 -8.83 -9.60 9.70
CA TYR A 56 -8.67 -9.44 8.26
C TYR A 56 -7.45 -10.21 7.78
N TYR A 57 -7.62 -10.88 6.66
CA TYR A 57 -6.63 -11.71 6.00
C TYR A 57 -6.22 -11.03 4.70
N LEU A 58 -4.92 -10.86 4.50
CA LEU A 58 -4.41 -10.38 3.22
C LEU A 58 -4.47 -11.54 2.22
N ALA A 59 -5.48 -11.54 1.36
CA ALA A 59 -5.71 -12.64 0.44
C ALA A 59 -4.74 -12.61 -0.74
N THR A 60 -4.61 -11.44 -1.38
CA THR A 60 -3.88 -11.29 -2.65
C THR A 60 -3.18 -9.93 -2.70
N VAL A 61 -1.98 -9.89 -3.29
CA VAL A 61 -1.23 -8.66 -3.56
C VAL A 61 -0.64 -8.68 -4.97
N THR A 62 -0.15 -7.52 -5.44
CA THR A 62 0.57 -7.40 -6.72
C THR A 62 2.06 -7.09 -6.60
N TYR A 63 2.64 -7.29 -5.42
CA TYR A 63 4.04 -7.02 -5.13
C TYR A 63 4.65 -8.11 -4.23
N ASP A 64 5.98 -8.23 -4.25
CA ASP A 64 6.67 -9.35 -3.59
C ASP A 64 7.38 -8.96 -2.29
N ASN A 65 7.65 -7.68 -2.06
CA ASN A 65 8.48 -7.22 -0.94
C ASN A 65 7.74 -6.17 -0.11
N ASP A 66 7.85 -6.28 1.21
CA ASP A 66 7.40 -5.25 2.15
C ASP A 66 8.55 -4.88 3.12
N PRO A 67 8.74 -3.61 3.52
CA PRO A 67 9.82 -3.21 4.43
C PRO A 67 9.76 -3.84 5.84
N VAL A 68 8.56 -4.17 6.32
CA VAL A 68 8.29 -4.76 7.63
C VAL A 68 8.22 -6.28 7.53
N TRP A 69 7.44 -6.79 6.58
CA TRP A 69 7.15 -8.22 6.46
C TRP A 69 8.23 -8.99 5.69
N GLY A 70 9.08 -8.28 4.95
CA GLY A 70 10.18 -8.85 4.19
C GLY A 70 9.79 -9.30 2.78
N PRO A 71 10.71 -9.95 2.06
CA PRO A 71 10.41 -10.55 0.77
C PRO A 71 9.49 -11.76 0.91
N ASN A 72 8.66 -12.02 -0.09
CA ASN A 72 7.82 -13.22 -0.22
C ASN A 72 6.98 -13.56 1.03
N PHE A 73 6.56 -12.56 1.79
CA PHE A 73 5.75 -12.76 2.98
C PHE A 73 4.43 -13.48 2.64
N THR A 74 3.96 -14.31 3.57
CA THR A 74 2.72 -15.09 3.43
C THR A 74 1.92 -15.11 4.74
N CYS A 75 0.70 -15.64 4.70
CA CYS A 75 -0.12 -15.91 5.88
C CYS A 75 -0.36 -14.68 6.75
N LEU A 76 -0.53 -13.53 6.11
CA LEU A 76 -0.62 -12.26 6.78
C LEU A 76 -2.05 -11.96 7.23
N THR A 77 -2.20 -11.63 8.51
CA THR A 77 -3.46 -11.24 9.15
C THR A 77 -3.29 -10.00 10.00
N VAL A 78 -4.35 -9.22 10.16
CA VAL A 78 -4.41 -8.08 11.07
C VAL A 78 -5.61 -8.19 12.00
N GLN A 79 -5.43 -7.78 13.25
CA GLN A 79 -6.51 -7.57 14.21
C GLN A 79 -6.16 -6.38 15.12
N ALA A 80 -7.13 -5.49 15.34
CA ALA A 80 -6.96 -4.36 16.24
C ALA A 80 -7.08 -4.81 17.72
N THR A 81 -6.21 -4.28 18.57
CA THR A 81 -6.20 -4.52 20.02
C THR A 81 -6.74 -3.35 20.81
N SER A 82 -6.63 -2.12 20.28
CA SER A 82 -7.20 -0.92 20.88
C SER A 82 -7.55 0.12 19.82
N MET A 83 -8.38 1.11 20.20
CA MET A 83 -8.90 2.13 19.29
C MET A 83 -9.04 3.48 19.98
N SER A 84 -8.81 4.56 19.23
CA SER A 84 -9.02 5.96 19.61
C SER A 84 -9.85 6.67 18.54
N GLU A 85 -11.12 6.95 18.85
CA GLU A 85 -12.02 7.73 17.96
C GLU A 85 -11.52 9.16 17.71
N PRO A 86 -11.02 9.92 18.72
CA PRO A 86 -10.51 11.28 18.48
C PRO A 86 -9.33 11.33 17.51
N GLU A 87 -8.44 10.34 17.57
CA GLU A 87 -7.24 10.25 16.72
C GLU A 87 -7.51 9.49 15.41
N LYS A 88 -8.68 8.86 15.28
CA LYS A 88 -8.98 7.86 14.25
C LYS A 88 -7.86 6.84 14.08
N ARG A 89 -7.40 6.31 15.22
CA ARG A 89 -6.26 5.41 15.33
C ARG A 89 -6.70 4.06 15.89
N ILE A 90 -6.10 2.99 15.38
CA ILE A 90 -6.07 1.69 16.04
C ILE A 90 -4.64 1.32 16.43
N GLN A 91 -4.49 0.51 17.46
CA GLN A 91 -3.30 -0.33 17.61
C GLN A 91 -3.64 -1.70 17.06
N ALA A 92 -2.81 -2.24 16.18
CA ALA A 92 -3.07 -3.50 15.51
C ALA A 92 -1.89 -4.46 15.64
N VAL A 93 -2.21 -5.75 15.69
CA VAL A 93 -1.24 -6.84 15.66
C VAL A 93 -1.31 -7.49 14.29
N PHE A 94 -0.21 -7.43 13.55
CA PHE A 94 -0.03 -8.16 12.31
C PHE A 94 0.68 -9.46 12.63
N THR A 95 0.18 -10.58 12.11
CA THR A 95 0.82 -11.89 12.19
C THR A 95 1.06 -12.39 10.78
N TYR A 96 2.26 -12.88 10.48
CA TYR A 96 2.66 -13.29 9.12
C TYR A 96 3.76 -14.35 9.17
N LYS A 97 4.01 -15.03 8.06
CA LYS A 97 5.19 -15.87 7.85
C LYS A 97 6.20 -15.12 6.97
N ASP A 98 7.46 -15.07 7.41
CA ASP A 98 8.57 -14.52 6.62
C ASP A 98 9.02 -15.48 5.50
N ASP A 99 10.03 -15.11 4.72
CA ASP A 99 10.60 -15.92 3.64
C ASP A 99 11.25 -17.23 4.12
N HIS A 100 11.50 -17.36 5.42
CA HIS A 100 11.94 -18.58 6.08
C HIS A 100 10.79 -19.39 6.69
N LEU A 101 9.54 -19.02 6.37
CA LEU A 101 8.30 -19.62 6.86
C LEU A 101 8.14 -19.55 8.39
N GLN A 102 8.86 -18.63 9.04
CA GLN A 102 8.75 -18.42 10.48
C GLN A 102 7.62 -17.45 10.78
N THR A 103 6.77 -17.80 11.74
CA THR A 103 5.72 -16.90 12.20
C THR A 103 6.35 -15.71 12.93
N ARG A 104 6.04 -14.50 12.44
CA ARG A 104 6.43 -13.21 12.98
C ARG A 104 5.19 -12.42 13.40
N LYS A 105 5.43 -11.40 14.22
CA LYS A 105 4.44 -10.41 14.59
C LYS A 105 5.02 -9.01 14.53
N SER A 106 4.21 -8.05 14.09
CA SER A 106 4.47 -6.62 14.30
C SER A 106 3.28 -5.98 15.00
N GLU A 107 3.57 -5.06 15.91
CA GLU A 107 2.58 -4.21 16.56
C GLU A 107 2.73 -2.80 16.01
N GLU A 108 1.64 -2.26 15.48
CA GLU A 108 1.69 -0.99 14.74
C GLU A 108 0.53 -0.11 15.14
N ASN A 109 0.78 1.20 15.17
CA ASN A 109 -0.31 2.18 15.22
C ASN A 109 -0.74 2.47 13.78
N VAL A 110 -2.03 2.35 13.51
CA VAL A 110 -2.60 2.62 12.19
C VAL A 110 -3.59 3.76 12.30
N PHE A 111 -3.41 4.79 11.48
CA PHE A 111 -4.20 6.03 11.51
C PHE A 111 -5.01 6.15 10.22
N ALA A 112 -6.30 6.47 10.32
CA ALA A 112 -7.04 6.92 9.15
C ALA A 112 -6.63 8.36 8.81
N VAL A 113 -6.18 8.57 7.57
CA VAL A 113 -5.69 9.86 7.08
C VAL A 113 -6.33 10.21 5.74
N LYS A 114 -6.09 11.43 5.25
CA LYS A 114 -6.62 11.94 3.99
C LYS A 114 -5.51 11.96 2.95
N MET A 115 -5.81 11.48 1.76
CA MET A 115 -4.92 11.49 0.60
C MET A 115 -5.66 12.02 -0.63
N TYR A 116 -4.93 12.54 -1.61
CA TYR A 116 -5.46 13.02 -2.89
C TYR A 116 -6.55 14.12 -2.77
N ASP A 117 -6.37 15.04 -1.83
CA ASP A 117 -7.26 16.18 -1.56
C ASP A 117 -8.67 15.79 -1.08
N TYR A 118 -8.83 14.60 -0.51
CA TYR A 118 -10.10 14.18 0.09
C TYR A 118 -10.43 14.99 1.35
N ASN A 119 -11.72 15.22 1.58
CA ASN A 119 -12.21 15.84 2.80
C ASN A 119 -12.39 14.82 3.94
N LYS A 120 -12.69 13.56 3.60
CA LYS A 120 -12.80 12.43 4.53
C LYS A 120 -11.59 11.52 4.44
N GLU A 121 -11.30 10.78 5.51
CA GLU A 121 -10.18 9.84 5.54
C GLU A 121 -10.43 8.68 4.58
N ASN A 122 -9.53 8.51 3.62
CA ASN A 122 -9.56 7.52 2.55
C ASN A 122 -8.24 6.75 2.42
N ALA A 123 -7.33 6.96 3.34
CA ALA A 123 -6.04 6.29 3.40
C ALA A 123 -5.74 5.90 4.84
N ILE A 124 -4.77 5.01 5.01
CA ILE A 124 -4.27 4.58 6.29
C ILE A 124 -2.76 4.76 6.34
N THR A 125 -2.25 5.26 7.46
CA THR A 125 -0.81 5.35 7.71
C THR A 125 -0.45 4.40 8.83
N TYR A 126 0.43 3.46 8.53
CA TYR A 126 1.07 2.56 9.48
C TYR A 126 2.30 3.26 10.08
N GLN A 127 2.36 3.36 11.41
CA GLN A 127 3.59 3.72 12.11
C GLN A 127 4.34 2.44 12.47
N THR A 128 5.40 2.17 11.72
CA THR A 128 6.20 0.96 11.84
C THR A 128 7.59 1.28 12.39
N HIS A 129 8.32 0.25 12.81
CA HIS A 129 9.72 0.38 13.20
C HIS A 129 10.67 0.74 12.02
N LYS A 130 10.17 0.70 10.77
CA LYS A 130 10.90 1.07 9.54
C LYS A 130 10.54 2.47 9.02
N GLY A 131 9.65 3.17 9.73
CA GLY A 131 9.08 4.46 9.35
C GLY A 131 7.60 4.36 9.03
N ASN A 132 7.03 5.47 8.56
CA ASN A 132 5.61 5.52 8.19
C ASN A 132 5.42 4.98 6.78
N LEU A 133 4.38 4.16 6.61
CA LEU A 133 3.92 3.66 5.32
C LEU A 133 2.48 4.10 5.13
N THR A 134 2.10 4.60 3.95
CA THR A 134 0.73 5.08 3.70
C THR A 134 0.10 4.42 2.49
N ASP A 135 -1.00 3.71 2.75
CA ASP A 135 -1.79 3.05 1.71
C ASP A 135 -3.15 3.72 1.57
N VAL A 136 -3.69 3.73 0.35
CA VAL A 136 -4.93 4.44 0.02
C VAL A 136 -6.03 3.42 -0.24
N LEU A 137 -7.16 3.57 0.44
CA LEU A 137 -8.32 2.71 0.24
C LEU A 137 -8.96 3.01 -1.11
N ALA A 138 -8.71 2.14 -2.09
CA ALA A 138 -9.25 2.24 -3.43
C ALA A 138 -10.73 1.86 -3.46
N PHE A 139 -11.09 0.81 -2.72
CA PHE A 139 -12.46 0.32 -2.59
C PHE A 139 -12.65 -0.46 -1.29
N SER A 140 -13.84 -0.36 -0.71
CA SER A 140 -14.31 -1.17 0.41
C SER A 140 -15.78 -1.47 0.19
N ASP A 141 -16.20 -2.70 0.50
CA ASP A 141 -17.63 -3.02 0.63
C ASP A 141 -18.21 -2.55 1.98
N GLY A 142 -17.34 -2.12 2.89
CA GLY A 142 -17.67 -1.64 4.23
C GLY A 142 -18.11 -2.74 5.20
N GLU A 143 -17.84 -4.01 4.90
CA GLU A 143 -18.26 -5.16 5.71
C GLU A 143 -17.23 -6.30 5.77
N SER A 144 -16.67 -6.71 4.63
CA SER A 144 -15.94 -7.98 4.51
C SER A 144 -14.71 -7.92 3.61
N CYS A 145 -14.51 -6.84 2.87
CA CYS A 145 -13.33 -6.69 2.04
C CYS A 145 -12.88 -5.23 1.93
N ASP A 146 -11.57 -5.07 1.79
CA ASP A 146 -10.92 -3.80 1.51
C ASP A 146 -9.87 -4.01 0.42
N ILE A 147 -9.78 -3.05 -0.50
CA ILE A 147 -8.77 -2.99 -1.55
C ILE A 147 -7.94 -1.75 -1.32
N TYR A 148 -6.71 -1.95 -0.87
CA TYR A 148 -5.75 -0.87 -0.67
C TYR A 148 -4.82 -0.77 -1.88
N TYR A 149 -4.47 0.46 -2.24
CA TYR A 149 -3.44 0.81 -3.19
C TYR A 149 -2.21 1.26 -2.41
N VAL A 150 -1.07 0.66 -2.71
CA VAL A 150 0.24 0.98 -2.15
C VAL A 150 0.95 1.89 -3.15
N PRO A 151 1.10 3.20 -2.86
CA PRO A 151 1.70 4.15 -3.81
C PRO A 151 3.18 3.86 -4.07
N ALA A 152 3.66 4.17 -5.28
CA ALA A 152 5.08 4.07 -5.65
C ALA A 152 6.04 4.90 -4.78
N THR A 153 5.53 5.87 -4.02
CA THR A 153 6.32 6.65 -3.05
C THR A 153 6.69 5.85 -1.81
N GLU A 154 5.97 4.76 -1.54
CA GLU A 154 6.25 3.87 -0.44
C GLU A 154 7.45 2.98 -0.78
N LYS A 155 8.17 2.54 0.26
CA LYS A 155 9.38 1.71 0.10
C LYS A 155 9.07 0.28 -0.37
N ASN A 156 7.78 -0.05 -0.50
CA ASN A 156 7.21 -1.38 -0.69
C ASN A 156 7.07 -1.71 -2.20
N GLY A 157 7.17 -0.68 -3.05
CA GLY A 157 6.81 -0.78 -4.46
C GLY A 157 5.33 -0.45 -4.69
N GLU A 158 5.00 -0.07 -5.93
CA GLU A 158 3.64 0.27 -6.33
C GLU A 158 2.80 -1.01 -6.49
N GLY A 159 1.59 -1.04 -5.92
CA GLY A 159 0.73 -2.21 -6.07
C GLY A 159 -0.64 -2.10 -5.39
N TYR A 160 -1.33 -3.23 -5.32
CA TYR A 160 -2.62 -3.36 -4.66
C TYR A 160 -2.63 -4.54 -3.71
N GLU A 161 -3.52 -4.44 -2.71
CA GLU A 161 -3.77 -5.43 -1.68
C GLU A 161 -5.26 -5.71 -1.60
N LEU A 162 -5.64 -6.99 -1.54
CA LEU A 162 -7.00 -7.42 -1.26
C LEU A 162 -7.04 -8.05 0.13
N TRP A 163 -7.68 -7.34 1.05
CA TRP A 163 -7.94 -7.78 2.41
C TRP A 163 -9.39 -8.26 2.54
N VAL A 164 -9.59 -9.37 3.25
CA VAL A 164 -10.91 -9.98 3.43
C VAL A 164 -11.07 -10.59 4.81
N THR A 165 -12.29 -10.68 5.32
CA THR A 165 -12.58 -11.41 6.58
C THR A 165 -12.75 -12.91 6.37
N ASN A 166 -12.92 -13.38 5.13
CA ASN A 166 -13.04 -14.80 4.79
C ASN A 166 -12.42 -15.11 3.43
N VAL A 167 -11.22 -15.69 3.44
CA VAL A 167 -10.47 -16.06 2.23
C VAL A 167 -11.13 -17.18 1.39
N LYS A 168 -12.04 -17.96 1.98
CA LYS A 168 -12.77 -19.04 1.30
C LYS A 168 -14.03 -18.54 0.59
N ASN A 169 -14.50 -17.34 0.92
CA ASN A 169 -15.72 -16.76 0.39
C ASN A 169 -15.57 -15.25 0.17
N ILE A 170 -14.68 -14.88 -0.76
CA ILE A 170 -14.49 -13.49 -1.18
C ILE A 170 -15.71 -13.05 -1.99
N LYS A 171 -16.33 -11.92 -1.62
CA LYS A 171 -17.49 -11.40 -2.35
C LYS A 171 -17.13 -11.10 -3.81
N PRO A 172 -17.98 -11.46 -4.79
CA PRO A 172 -17.68 -11.25 -6.21
C PRO A 172 -17.38 -9.81 -6.60
N CYS A 173 -18.00 -8.82 -5.94
CA CYS A 173 -17.71 -7.42 -6.21
C CYS A 173 -16.26 -7.03 -5.86
N CYS A 174 -15.75 -7.49 -4.72
CA CYS A 174 -14.38 -7.24 -4.29
C CYS A 174 -13.38 -7.89 -5.24
N GLN A 175 -13.63 -9.16 -5.61
CA GLN A 175 -12.78 -9.86 -6.56
C GLN A 175 -12.77 -9.17 -7.92
N PHE A 176 -13.94 -8.82 -8.46
CA PHE A 176 -14.04 -8.15 -9.76
C PHE A 176 -13.32 -6.80 -9.77
N ILE A 177 -13.48 -5.98 -8.71
CA ILE A 177 -12.83 -4.67 -8.63
C ILE A 177 -11.32 -4.82 -8.47
N PHE A 178 -10.85 -5.79 -7.67
CA PHE A 178 -9.42 -6.08 -7.55
C PHE A 178 -8.84 -6.51 -8.90
N ASP A 179 -9.47 -7.47 -9.58
CA ASP A 179 -9.03 -7.94 -10.91
C ASP A 179 -9.02 -6.79 -11.92
N TYR A 180 -10.00 -5.89 -11.85
CA TYR A 180 -10.06 -4.71 -12.70
C TYR A 180 -8.90 -3.73 -12.46
N PHE A 181 -8.60 -3.42 -11.19
CA PHE A 181 -7.48 -2.53 -10.84
C PHE A 181 -6.11 -3.15 -11.13
N THR A 182 -6.03 -4.48 -11.16
CA THR A 182 -4.77 -5.24 -11.28
C THR A 182 -4.60 -5.95 -12.61
N LYS A 183 -5.45 -5.68 -13.61
CA LYS A 183 -5.51 -6.38 -14.91
C LYS A 183 -4.17 -6.49 -15.67
N ASP A 184 -3.27 -5.53 -15.45
CA ASP A 184 -1.95 -5.45 -16.09
C ASP A 184 -0.80 -5.77 -15.11
N LEU A 185 -1.12 -6.25 -13.90
CA LEU A 185 -0.19 -6.56 -12.83
C LEU A 185 -0.18 -8.06 -12.52
N LYS A 186 0.97 -8.56 -12.04
CA LYS A 186 1.08 -9.94 -11.59
C LYS A 186 0.58 -10.03 -10.14
N ALA A 187 -0.59 -10.64 -9.96
CA ALA A 187 -1.12 -10.94 -8.63
C ALA A 187 -0.55 -12.25 -8.06
N ARG A 188 -0.36 -12.31 -6.74
CA ARG A 188 -0.03 -13.53 -5.98
C ARG A 188 -0.90 -13.65 -4.74
N LYS A 189 -1.22 -14.89 -4.35
CA LYS A 189 -1.91 -15.17 -3.10
C LYS A 189 -0.95 -15.05 -1.91
N VAL A 190 -1.41 -14.45 -0.81
CA VAL A 190 -0.65 -14.25 0.43
C VAL A 190 -1.18 -15.17 1.51
N TYR A 191 -2.47 -15.07 1.82
CA TYR A 191 -3.14 -15.99 2.74
C TYR A 191 -3.85 -17.11 1.97
N THR A 192 -3.55 -18.35 2.33
CA THR A 192 -4.10 -19.56 1.70
C THR A 192 -4.45 -20.59 2.77
N GLU A 193 -5.08 -21.70 2.38
CA GLU A 193 -5.44 -22.78 3.31
C GLU A 193 -4.23 -23.44 3.99
N ASP A 194 -3.02 -23.27 3.45
CA ASP A 194 -1.78 -23.77 4.07
C ASP A 194 -1.33 -22.92 5.27
N CYS A 195 -1.95 -21.76 5.49
CA CYS A 195 -1.64 -20.89 6.62
C CYS A 195 -2.22 -21.37 7.95
N ASP A 196 -3.29 -22.17 7.89
CA ASP A 196 -3.98 -22.74 9.06
C ASP A 196 -3.41 -24.10 9.50
N LYS A 197 -2.38 -24.60 8.80
CA LYS A 197 -1.76 -25.91 9.05
C LYS A 197 -0.59 -25.83 10.03
#